data_AF-A0A7Y1T1M5-F1
#
_entry.id   AF-A0A7Y1T1M5-F1
#
_cell.length_a   1.000
_cell.length_b   1.000
_cell.length_c   1.000
_cell.angle_alpha   90.00
_cell.angle_beta   90.00
_cell.angle_gamma   90.00
#
_symmetry.space_group_name_H-M   'P 1'
#
loop_
_entity.id
_entity.type
_entity.pdbx_description
1 polymer ?
#
loop_
_entity_poly.entity_id
_entity_poly.type
_entity_poly.pdbx_seq_one_letter_code
_entity_poly.pdbx_strand_id
1 'polypeptide(L)' 'METLKIVKIGGNIIDNDKELSSFLDQFSTINGPKILVHGG' A
#
# COMPACT_ATOMS: atom_id res chain seq x y z
N MET A 1 -2.74 -9.53 -21.17
CA MET A 1 -2.60 -8.33 -20.31
C MET A 1 -2.43 -8.80 -18.89
N GLU A 2 -1.46 -8.25 -18.16
CA GLU A 2 -1.31 -8.53 -16.73
C GLU A 2 -2.36 -7.74 -15.93
N THR A 3 -2.91 -8.34 -14.88
CA THR A 3 -3.89 -7.68 -14.00
C THR A 3 -3.20 -6.66 -13.11
N LEU A 4 -3.63 -5.40 -13.18
CA LEU A 4 -3.20 -4.35 -12.27
C LEU A 4 -3.89 -4.51 -10.91
N LYS A 5 -3.09 -4.58 -9.84
CA LYS A 5 -3.59 -4.61 -8.46
C LYS A 5 -3.65 -3.20 -7.88
N ILE A 6 -4.81 -2.79 -7.38
CA ILE A 6 -4.97 -1.49 -6.72
C ILE A 6 -5.23 -1.76 -5.24
N VAL A 7 -4.34 -1.26 -4.38
CA VAL A 7 -4.45 -1.37 -2.91
C VAL A 7 -4.74 0.01 -2.36
N LYS A 8 -5.80 0.15 -1.56
CA LYS A 8 -6.13 1.41 -0.89
C LYS A 8 -5.82 1.33 0.60
N ILE A 9 -5.10 2.32 1.12
CA ILE A 9 -4.99 2.57 2.56
C ILE A 9 -5.84 3.76 2.97
N GLY A 10 -6.42 3.70 4.16
CA GLY A 10 -7.22 4.76 4.75
C GLY A 10 -7.07 4.77 6.27
N GLY A 11 -7.63 5.79 6.92
CA GLY A 11 -7.42 6.04 8.34
C GLY A 11 -6.06 6.67 8.63
N ASN A 12 -5.68 6.70 9.90
CA ASN A 12 -4.51 7.45 10.40
C ASN A 12 -3.18 6.68 10.24
N ILE A 13 -3.12 5.67 9.37
CA ILE A 13 -1.89 4.87 9.17
C ILE A 13 -0.74 5.74 8.65
N ILE A 14 -1.05 6.80 7.91
CA ILE A 14 -0.09 7.80 7.44
C ILE A 14 0.54 8.57 8.63
N ASP A 15 -0.19 8.73 9.73
CA ASP A 15 0.28 9.45 10.93
C ASP A 15 1.13 8.57 11.86
N ASN A 16 1.25 7.27 11.56
CA ASN A 16 2.03 6.33 12.35
C ASN A 16 3.14 5.70 11.50
N ASP A 17 4.34 6.29 11.57
CA ASP A 17 5.52 5.87 10.81
C ASP A 17 5.82 4.37 10.91
N LYS A 18 5.62 3.77 12.09
CA LYS A 18 5.90 2.34 12.31
C LYS A 18 4.91 1.46 11.56
N GLU A 19 3.63 1.80 11.63
CA GLU A 19 2.58 1.07 10.91
C GLU A 19 2.71 1.27 9.40
N LEU A 20 3.01 2.50 8.96
CA LEU A 20 3.25 2.83 7.56
C LEU A 20 4.45 2.04 7.00
N SER A 21 5.57 2.02 7.71
CA SER A 21 6.76 1.26 7.29
C SER A 21 6.44 -0.23 7.16
N SER A 22 5.81 -0.82 8.17
CA SER A 22 5.43 -2.25 8.14
C SER A 22 4.48 -2.55 6.99
N PHE A 23 3.52 -1.66 6.70
CA PHE A 23 2.61 -1.81 5.58
C PHE A 23 3.34 -1.73 4.24
N LEU A 24 4.24 -0.75 4.06
CA LEU A 24 5.00 -0.57 2.82
C LEU A 24 5.92 -1.76 2.55
N ASP A 25 6.55 -2.31 3.58
CA ASP A 25 7.34 -3.54 3.48
C ASP A 25 6.49 -4.70 2.97
N GLN A 26 5.30 -4.91 3.53
CA GLN A 26 4.37 -5.93 3.07
C GLN A 26 3.88 -5.66 1.65
N PHE A 27 3.51 -4.42 1.32
CA PHE A 27 3.09 -4.02 -0.02
C PHE A 27 4.19 -4.27 -1.05
N SER A 28 5.47 -4.05 -0.70
CA SER A 28 6.62 -4.28 -1.58
C SER A 28 6.74 -5.73 -2.05
N THR A 29 6.28 -6.70 -1.23
CA THR A 29 6.32 -8.14 -1.55
C THR A 29 5.29 -8.59 -2.59
N ILE A 30 4.29 -7.75 -2.90
CA ILE A 30 3.27 -8.07 -3.90
C ILE A 30 3.90 -8.10 -5.29
N ASN A 31 3.91 -9.27 -5.95
CA ASN A 31 4.40 -9.39 -7.32
C ASN A 31 3.38 -8.89 -8.35
N GLY A 32 3.91 -8.44 -9.49
CA GLY A 32 3.17 -7.92 -10.64
C GLY A 32 2.82 -6.42 -10.53
N PRO A 33 2.18 -5.86 -11.56
CA PRO A 33 1.78 -4.46 -11.58
C PRO A 33 0.87 -4.12 -10.40
N LYS A 34 1.27 -3.12 -9.61
CA LYS A 34 0.56 -2.67 -8.41
C LYS A 34 0.60 -1.16 -8.24
N ILE A 35 -0.50 -0.61 -7.70
CA ILE A 35 -0.62 0.79 -7.31
C ILE A 35 -1.13 0.82 -5.87
N LEU A 36 -0.47 1.63 -5.04
CA LEU A 36 -0.96 2.02 -3.72
C LEU A 36 -1.67 3.37 -3.82
N VAL A 37 -2.87 3.46 -3.27
CA VAL A 37 -3.67 4.68 -3.21
C VAL A 37 -3.94 5.00 -1.74
N HIS A 38 -3.67 6.22 -1.30
CA HIS A 38 -4.21 6.73 -0.04
C HIS A 38 -5.32 7.75 -0.33
N GLY A 39 -6.22 7.95 0.62
CA GLY A 39 -7.13 9.10 0.62
C GLY A 39 -6.90 9.94 1.86
N GLY A 40 -7.66 11.04 2.01
CA GLY A 40 -7.40 12.05 3.04
C GLY A 40 -6.43 13.08 2.52
#